data_AF-A0A1D2I4E5-F1
#
_entry.id   AF-A0A1D2I4E5-F1
#
_cell.length_a   1.000
_cell.length_b   1.000
_cell.length_c   1.000
_cell.angle_alpha   90.00
_cell.angle_beta   90.00
_cell.angle_gamma   90.00
#
_symmetry.space_group_name_H-M   'P 1'
#
loop_
_entity.id
_entity.type
_entity.pdbx_description
1 polymer ?
#
loop_
_entity_poly.entity_id
_entity_poly.type
_entity_poly.pdbx_seq_one_letter_code
_entity_poly.pdbx_strand_id
1 'polypeptide(L)' 'MTEEAETALKNYDWMVRHRGPEHVELDWGSRTLVWGGGGSDLEDLCRPGFTPATGVG' A
#
# COMPACT_ATOMS: atom_id res chain seq x y z
N MET A 1 -7.30 -14.86 -6.80
CA MET A 1 -6.81 -13.53 -6.37
C MET A 1 -7.54 -12.51 -7.21
N THR A 2 -8.08 -11.44 -6.63
CA THR A 2 -8.74 -10.36 -7.41
C THR A 2 -7.71 -9.33 -7.86
N GLU A 3 -8.04 -8.52 -8.86
CA GLU A 3 -7.17 -7.44 -9.33
C GLU A 3 -6.92 -6.39 -8.24
N GLU A 4 -7.91 -6.09 -7.40
CA GLU A 4 -7.71 -5.17 -6.28
C GLU A 4 -6.76 -5.76 -5.25
N ALA A 5 -6.91 -7.05 -4.93
CA ALA A 5 -6.03 -7.74 -3.99
C ALA A 5 -4.59 -7.78 -4.51
N GLU A 6 -4.39 -8.04 -5.81
CA GLU A 6 -3.05 -8.00 -6.42
C GLU A 6 -2.45 -6.60 -6.42
N THR A 7 -3.26 -5.58 -6.73
CA THR A 7 -2.85 -4.16 -6.72
C THR A 7 -2.41 -3.73 -5.32
N ALA A 8 -3.22 -4.06 -4.30
CA ALA A 8 -2.90 -3.75 -2.91
C ALA A 8 -1.60 -4.43 -2.45
N LEU A 9 -1.40 -5.71 -2.82
CA LEU A 9 -0.17 -6.43 -2.47
C LEU A 9 1.08 -5.85 -3.15
N LYS A 10 0.98 -5.45 -4.43
CA LYS A 10 2.09 -4.78 -5.14
C LYS A 10 2.42 -3.44 -4.53
N ASN A 11 1.41 -2.65 -4.19
CA ASN A 11 1.59 -1.36 -3.53
C ASN A 11 2.21 -1.52 -2.13
N TYR A 12 1.74 -2.49 -1.35
CA TYR A 12 2.30 -2.82 -0.04
C TYR A 12 3.77 -3.27 -0.14
N ASP A 13 4.09 -4.23 -1.02
CA ASP A 13 5.47 -4.70 -1.24
C ASP A 13 6.39 -3.55 -1.66
N TRP A 14 5.93 -2.68 -2.56
CA TRP A 14 6.70 -1.50 -2.97
C TRP A 14 6.98 -0.59 -1.77
N MET A 15 5.97 -0.29 -0.94
CA MET A 15 6.13 0.55 0.24
C MET A 15 7.13 -0.03 1.23
N VAL A 16 7.03 -1.33 1.53
CA VAL A 16 7.98 -2.02 2.43
C VAL A 16 9.41 -1.96 1.89
N ARG A 17 9.61 -2.19 0.58
CA ARG A 17 10.95 -2.15 -0.03
C ARG A 17 11.58 -0.76 -0.07
N HIS A 18 10.77 0.29 -0.24
CA HIS A 18 11.27 1.65 -0.43
C HIS A 18 11.33 2.46 0.86
N ARG A 19 10.50 2.15 1.85
CA ARG A 19 10.47 2.84 3.14
C ARG A 19 11.12 2.03 4.27
N GLY A 20 11.22 0.72 4.14
CA GLY A 20 11.69 -0.18 5.18
C GLY A 20 10.52 -0.83 5.95
N PRO A 21 10.61 -2.12 6.32
CA PRO A 21 9.57 -2.82 7.05
C PRO A 21 9.27 -2.23 8.44
N GLU A 22 10.22 -1.56 9.08
CA GLU A 22 10.06 -0.85 10.35
C GLU A 22 9.26 0.45 10.25
N HIS A 23 9.01 0.91 9.02
CA HIS A 23 8.35 2.17 8.73
C HIS A 23 6.98 2.00 8.08
N VAL A 24 6.51 0.76 7.86
CA VAL A 24 5.25 0.46 7.19
C VAL A 24 4.45 -0.56 8.02
N GLU A 25 3.23 -0.20 8.40
CA GLU A 25 2.36 -1.02 9.26
C GLU A 25 0.93 -1.08 8.69
N LEU A 26 0.26 -2.22 8.84
CA LEU A 26 -1.16 -2.37 8.56
C LEU A 26 -1.96 -2.25 9.85
N ASP A 27 -2.69 -1.16 10.02
CA ASP A 27 -3.66 -1.00 11.10
C ASP A 27 -5.03 -1.55 10.65
N TRP A 28 -5.33 -2.76 11.09
CA TRP A 28 -6.60 -3.43 10.82
C TRP A 28 -7.80 -2.80 11.52
N GLY A 29 -7.58 -2.07 12.61
CA GLY A 29 -8.64 -1.39 13.36
C GLY A 29 -9.19 -0.21 12.56
N SER A 30 -8.32 0.58 11.95
CA SER A 30 -8.70 1.73 11.10
C SER A 30 -8.75 1.41 9.60
N ARG A 31 -8.33 0.21 9.18
CA ARG A 31 -8.19 -0.18 7.77
C ARG A 31 -7.23 0.74 7.01
N THR A 32 -6.11 1.06 7.64
CA THR A 32 -5.12 2.01 7.13
C THR A 32 -3.76 1.34 6.96
N LEU A 33 -3.11 1.57 5.82
CA LEU A 33 -1.67 1.37 5.71
C LEU A 33 -0.99 2.63 6.26
N VAL A 34 -0.26 2.48 7.35
CA VAL A 34 0.48 3.56 8.01
C VAL A 34 1.92 3.54 7.51
N TRP A 35 2.48 4.71 7.19
CA TRP A 35 3.90 4.83 6.89
C TRP A 35 4.52 6.12 7.42
N GLY A 36 5.55 6.00 8.26
CA GLY A 36 6.19 7.17 8.88
C GLY A 36 5.18 8.10 9.54
N GLY A 37 5.05 9.33 9.04
CA GLY A 37 4.13 10.35 9.56
C GLY A 37 2.75 10.43 8.88
N GLY A 38 2.40 9.48 8.02
CA GLY A 38 1.12 9.48 7.29
C GLY A 38 0.50 8.09 7.15
N GLY A 39 -0.57 8.00 6.36
CA GLY A 39 -1.21 6.74 6.00
C GLY A 39 -2.33 6.95 5.00
N SER A 40 -2.74 5.86 4.35
CA SER A 40 -3.93 5.81 3.48
C SER A 40 -4.77 4.61 3.84
N ASP A 41 -6.07 4.73 3.61
CA ASP A 41 -6.97 3.61 3.75
C ASP A 41 -6.72 2.52 2.68
N LEU A 42 -7.37 1.37 2.88
CA LEU A 42 -7.29 0.25 1.95
C LEU A 42 -7.89 0.55 0.56
N GLU A 43 -8.80 1.51 0.42
CA GLU A 43 -9.37 1.85 -0.89
C GLU A 43 -8.33 2.56 -1.76
N ASP A 44 -7.60 3.51 -1.19
CA ASP A 44 -6.44 4.15 -1.81
C ASP A 44 -5.35 3.12 -2.15
N LEU A 45 -5.10 2.15 -1.25
CA LEU A 45 -4.10 1.10 -1.49
C LEU A 45 -4.46 0.20 -2.68
N CYS A 46 -5.75 0.00 -2.94
CA CYS A 46 -6.25 -0.74 -4.09
C CYS A 46 -6.22 0.08 -5.40
N ARG A 47 -5.92 1.39 -5.33
CA ARG A 47 -5.93 2.25 -6.51
C ARG A 47 -4.67 2.05 -7.37
N PRO A 48 -4.80 1.78 -8.68
CA PRO A 48 -3.68 1.84 -9.61
C PRO A 48 -2.98 3.20 -9.55
N GLY A 49 -1.64 3.18 -9.52
CA GLY A 49 -0.81 4.38 -9.44
C GLY A 49 -0.65 4.96 -8.04
N PHE A 50 -1.17 4.30 -6.99
CA PHE A 50 -0.85 4.64 -5.61
C PHE A 50 0.67 4.53 -5.34
N THR A 51 1.33 3.52 -5.91
CA THR A 51 2.78 3.47 -6.07
C THR A 51 3.17 3.30 -7.54
N PRO A 52 4.44 3.55 -7.90
CA PRO A 52 4.96 3.22 -9.22
C PRO A 52 4.80 1.75 -9.62
N ALA A 53 4.67 0.82 -8.67
CA ALA A 53 4.49 -0.61 -8.97
C ALA A 53 3.14 -0.94 -9.62
N THR A 54 2.18 -0.02 -9.56
CA THR A 54 0.82 -0.19 -10.09
C THR A 54 0.40 0.98 -10.98
N GLY A 55 1.31 1.92 -11.25
CA GLY A 55 1.09 3.00 -12.20
C GLY A 55 1.12 2.49 -13.64
N VAL A 56 0.22 3.00 -14.48
CA VAL A 56 0.26 2.74 -15.92
C VAL A 56 1.42 3.55 -16.49
N GLY A 57 2.43 2.86 -17.02
CA GLY A 57 3.56 3.48 -17.72
C GLY A 57 3.15 4.09 -19.07
#